data_AF-A0A6I1GNX9-F1
#
_entry.id   AF-A0A6I1GNX9-F1
#
_cell.length_a   1.000
_cell.length_b   1.000
_cell.length_c   1.000
_cell.angle_alpha   90.00
_cell.angle_beta   90.00
_cell.angle_gamma   90.00
#
_symmetry.space_group_name_H-M   'P 1'
#
loop_
_entity.id
_entity.type
_entity.pdbx_description
1 polymer ?
#
loop_
_entity_poly.entity_id
_entity_poly.type
_entity_poly.pdbx_seq_one_letter_code
_entity_poly.pdbx_strand_id
1 'polypeptide(L)'
;MRVKIDSVVVRRMRVVVGMMLLLLGSVAGLSACSMMSGETNAEQQNDVQFVSKDTPERRSAIEAAEARAKQFVACLVESGIEADVAEDNDTYVVSGQQYKPKTLVIVRMLDAAGNPAYAGEASGLYPDLHYTHIGDGGDAWIYFKDSTHMMGTPYAGRQAAYQACERKNPEFEQADLDAMGVIEYPEEAWQASLEYARDCRAKGFSWVKDPVRGNGDKPGEGPGVFIPNGISDEEFLRWLEECPVDGLPHLSATMIYSSRGNNYDEILRQYELEHQE
;
A
#
# COMPACT_ATOMS: atom_id res chain seq x y z
N MET A 1 43.92 3.99 -8.00
CA MET A 1 43.34 2.64 -8.20
C MET A 1 41.85 2.81 -8.49
N ARG A 2 41.43 2.59 -9.73
CA ARG A 2 40.02 2.56 -10.16
C ARG A 2 39.85 1.21 -10.86
N VAL A 3 38.96 0.37 -10.37
CA VAL A 3 38.59 -0.89 -11.04
C VAL A 3 37.18 -0.69 -11.56
N LYS A 4 37.04 -0.74 -12.89
CA LYS A 4 35.78 -0.85 -13.63
C LYS A 4 35.28 -2.29 -13.50
N ILE A 5 33.99 -2.46 -13.29
CA ILE A 5 33.31 -3.75 -13.45
C ILE A 5 32.42 -3.63 -14.67
N ASP A 6 32.77 -4.38 -15.72
CA ASP A 6 32.01 -4.50 -16.96
C ASP A 6 30.78 -5.39 -16.74
N SER A 7 29.62 -4.88 -17.14
CA SER A 7 28.34 -5.57 -17.16
C SER A 7 28.27 -6.58 -18.31
N VAL A 8 28.08 -7.86 -18.01
CA VAL A 8 27.76 -8.90 -19.00
C VAL A 8 26.24 -9.14 -19.02
N VAL A 9 25.62 -8.69 -20.10
CA VAL A 9 24.24 -8.97 -20.49
C VAL A 9 24.19 -10.35 -21.14
N VAL A 10 23.39 -11.28 -20.61
CA VAL A 10 23.06 -12.53 -21.31
C VAL A 10 21.61 -12.48 -21.78
N ARG A 11 21.44 -12.14 -23.05
CA ARG A 11 20.19 -12.17 -23.80
C ARG A 11 20.18 -13.47 -24.62
N ARG A 12 19.19 -14.35 -24.46
CA ARG A 12 18.94 -15.45 -25.40
C ARG A 12 17.46 -15.50 -25.76
N MET A 13 17.17 -15.04 -26.97
CA MET A 13 15.91 -15.26 -27.66
C MET A 13 16.25 -15.45 -29.15
N ARG A 14 15.93 -16.62 -29.72
CA ARG A 14 15.89 -16.86 -31.17
C ARG A 14 14.67 -17.74 -31.47
N VAL A 15 13.67 -17.20 -32.17
CA VAL A 15 13.43 -17.26 -33.64
C VAL A 15 12.48 -18.42 -33.97
N VAL A 16 11.27 -18.07 -34.44
CA VAL A 16 10.60 -18.81 -35.50
C VAL A 16 10.08 -17.80 -36.52
N VAL A 17 10.48 -18.00 -37.77
CA VAL A 17 10.07 -17.29 -38.99
C VAL A 17 8.88 -18.05 -39.59
N GLY A 18 7.85 -17.33 -40.03
CA GLY A 18 6.72 -17.88 -40.79
C GLY A 18 6.08 -16.79 -41.65
N MET A 19 6.11 -16.98 -42.96
CA MET A 19 6.05 -16.00 -44.04
C MET A 19 4.62 -15.79 -44.60
N MET A 20 4.20 -14.53 -44.69
CA MET A 20 3.51 -13.82 -45.79
C MET A 20 2.47 -14.54 -46.68
N LEU A 21 1.24 -13.99 -46.74
CA LEU A 21 0.51 -13.79 -48.01
C LEU A 21 -0.64 -12.76 -47.87
N LEU A 22 -0.55 -11.72 -48.70
CA LEU A 22 -1.57 -10.71 -48.99
C LEU A 22 -2.67 -11.29 -49.88
N LEU A 23 -3.91 -10.80 -49.73
CA LEU A 23 -4.78 -10.47 -50.87
C LEU A 23 -5.90 -9.49 -50.45
N LEU A 24 -6.05 -8.45 -51.26
CA LEU A 24 -7.05 -7.38 -51.21
C LEU A 24 -8.46 -7.88 -51.61
N GLY A 25 -9.49 -7.19 -51.13
CA GLY A 25 -10.84 -7.26 -51.70
C GLY A 25 -11.84 -6.34 -50.99
N SER A 26 -12.04 -5.14 -51.51
CA SER A 26 -13.10 -4.19 -51.14
C SER A 26 -14.45 -4.61 -51.71
N VAL A 27 -15.58 -4.25 -51.06
CA VAL A 27 -16.76 -3.53 -51.61
C VAL A 27 -17.97 -3.67 -50.67
N ALA A 28 -18.74 -2.57 -50.60
CA ALA A 28 -19.83 -2.18 -49.72
C ALA A 28 -21.15 -2.98 -49.81
N GLY A 29 -22.00 -2.80 -48.79
CA GLY A 29 -23.44 -3.10 -48.85
C GLY A 29 -24.20 -2.67 -47.59
N LEU A 30 -24.96 -1.58 -47.68
CA LEU A 30 -25.94 -1.12 -46.69
C LEU A 30 -27.18 -2.04 -46.69
N SER A 31 -27.72 -2.36 -45.52
CA SER A 31 -29.17 -2.49 -45.29
C SER A 31 -29.51 -2.60 -43.81
N ALA A 32 -30.35 -1.67 -43.35
CA ALA A 32 -31.07 -1.74 -42.08
C ALA A 32 -32.40 -2.48 -42.29
N CYS A 33 -32.77 -3.37 -41.36
CA CYS A 33 -34.15 -3.67 -40.99
C CYS A 33 -34.17 -4.20 -39.54
N SER A 34 -35.14 -3.70 -38.78
CA SER A 34 -35.31 -3.86 -37.34
C SER A 34 -36.06 -5.15 -36.95
N MET A 35 -35.73 -5.62 -35.74
CA MET A 35 -36.55 -6.35 -34.73
C MET A 35 -37.12 -7.76 -35.02
N MET A 36 -36.69 -8.72 -34.19
CA MET A 36 -37.48 -9.58 -33.27
C MET A 36 -36.48 -10.40 -32.43
N SER A 37 -36.29 -10.08 -31.15
CA SER A 37 -36.91 -10.76 -30.00
C SER A 37 -36.59 -12.26 -29.94
N GLY A 38 -35.48 -12.58 -29.25
CA GLY A 38 -35.15 -13.91 -28.77
C GLY A 38 -34.37 -13.76 -27.48
N GLU A 39 -35.00 -14.12 -26.37
CA GLU A 39 -34.46 -14.04 -25.02
C GLU A 39 -33.20 -14.90 -24.88
N THR A 40 -32.11 -14.28 -24.44
CA THR A 40 -31.20 -14.90 -23.49
C THR A 40 -30.95 -13.87 -22.40
N ASN A 41 -31.44 -14.17 -21.19
CA ASN A 41 -31.02 -13.50 -19.96
C ASN A 41 -29.54 -13.83 -19.76
N ALA A 42 -28.66 -13.09 -20.44
CA ALA A 42 -27.33 -12.86 -19.93
C ALA A 42 -27.52 -11.88 -18.79
N GLU A 43 -27.45 -12.38 -17.56
CA GLU A 43 -27.19 -11.55 -16.40
C GLU A 43 -26.06 -10.61 -16.78
N GLN A 44 -26.42 -9.34 -16.93
CA GLN A 44 -25.49 -8.25 -17.04
C GLN A 44 -24.77 -8.24 -15.71
N GLN A 45 -23.66 -9.00 -15.63
CA GLN A 45 -22.61 -8.76 -14.66
C GLN A 45 -22.30 -7.28 -14.81
N ASN A 46 -22.82 -6.48 -13.89
CA ASN A 46 -22.34 -5.14 -13.69
C ASN A 46 -20.86 -5.32 -13.43
N ASP A 47 -20.08 -4.97 -14.46
CA ASP A 47 -18.67 -4.73 -14.41
C ASP A 47 -18.50 -3.60 -13.39
N VAL A 48 -18.50 -3.95 -12.11
CA VAL A 48 -17.99 -3.08 -11.09
C VAL A 48 -16.49 -3.10 -11.34
N GLN A 49 -16.05 -2.19 -12.22
CA GLN A 49 -14.63 -1.91 -12.44
C GLN A 49 -14.05 -1.35 -11.14
N PHE A 50 -13.80 -2.23 -10.17
CA PHE A 50 -12.84 -1.96 -9.10
C PHE A 50 -11.45 -2.12 -9.69
N VAL A 51 -11.10 -1.16 -10.54
CA VAL A 51 -9.71 -0.94 -10.88
C VAL A 51 -9.38 0.50 -10.60
N SER A 52 -8.97 0.72 -9.37
CA SER A 52 -8.10 1.82 -9.04
C SER A 52 -6.72 1.48 -9.62
N LYS A 53 -6.58 1.77 -10.92
CA LYS A 53 -5.42 1.46 -11.76
C LYS A 53 -4.31 2.43 -11.40
N ASP A 54 -3.08 1.94 -11.36
CA ASP A 54 -1.89 2.78 -11.59
C ASP A 54 -2.09 3.55 -12.91
N THR A 55 -2.66 4.74 -12.84
CA THR A 55 -2.87 5.62 -14.00
C THR A 55 -1.91 6.80 -13.97
N PRO A 56 -1.57 7.37 -15.13
CA PRO A 56 -0.79 8.60 -15.19
C PRO A 56 -1.40 9.73 -14.34
N GLU A 57 -2.73 9.88 -14.36
CA GLU A 57 -3.43 10.93 -13.61
C GLU A 57 -3.29 10.74 -12.10
N ARG A 58 -3.38 9.49 -11.62
CA ARG A 58 -3.15 9.15 -10.21
C ARG A 58 -1.73 9.50 -9.77
N ARG A 59 -0.74 9.07 -10.57
CA ARG A 59 0.68 9.34 -10.28
C ARG A 59 0.96 10.83 -10.25
N SER A 60 0.43 11.58 -11.22
CA SER A 60 0.56 13.04 -11.22
C SER A 60 -0.14 13.69 -10.02
N ALA A 61 -1.28 13.16 -9.56
CA ALA A 61 -1.94 13.67 -8.35
C ALA A 61 -1.11 13.42 -7.08
N ILE A 62 -0.53 12.23 -6.94
CA ILE A 62 0.40 11.88 -5.84
C ILE A 62 1.62 12.79 -5.87
N GLU A 63 2.29 12.90 -7.02
CA GLU A 63 3.46 13.77 -7.20
C GLU A 63 3.15 15.23 -6.86
N ALA A 64 1.97 15.72 -7.27
CA ALA A 64 1.52 17.07 -6.95
C ALA A 64 1.25 17.25 -5.44
N ALA A 65 0.65 16.26 -4.77
CA ALA A 65 0.44 16.31 -3.32
C ALA A 65 1.78 16.34 -2.55
N GLU A 66 2.74 15.48 -2.91
CA GLU A 66 4.07 15.48 -2.31
C GLU A 66 4.85 16.78 -2.58
N ALA A 67 4.69 17.37 -3.77
CA ALA A 67 5.30 18.66 -4.07
C ALA A 67 4.74 19.77 -3.17
N ARG A 68 3.44 19.77 -2.89
CA ARG A 68 2.81 20.72 -1.96
C ARG A 68 3.29 20.53 -0.52
N ALA A 69 3.40 19.27 -0.05
CA ALA A 69 3.95 18.98 1.28
C ALA A 69 5.40 19.49 1.42
N LYS A 70 6.24 19.26 0.40
CA LYS A 70 7.63 19.78 0.36
C LYS A 70 7.68 21.32 0.35
N GLN A 71 6.79 21.98 -0.37
CA GLN A 71 6.69 23.45 -0.36
C GLN A 71 6.30 23.98 1.02
N PHE A 72 5.37 23.31 1.69
CA PHE A 72 4.95 23.66 3.04
C PHE A 72 6.10 23.47 4.05
N VAL A 73 6.81 22.33 4.01
CA VAL A 73 8.03 22.07 4.81
C VAL A 73 9.09 23.13 4.57
N ALA A 74 9.35 23.51 3.31
CA ALA A 74 10.32 24.55 2.99
C ALA A 74 9.96 25.89 3.68
N CYS A 75 8.68 26.27 3.69
CA CYS A 75 8.23 27.46 4.41
C CYS A 75 8.45 27.37 5.93
N LEU A 76 8.17 26.19 6.53
CA LEU A 76 8.40 25.97 7.95
C LEU A 76 9.89 26.09 8.31
N VAL A 77 10.77 25.47 7.51
CA VAL A 77 12.22 25.53 7.69
C VAL A 77 12.75 26.96 7.54
N GLU A 78 12.30 27.70 6.51
CA GLU A 78 12.63 29.13 6.35
C GLU A 78 12.17 29.99 7.55
N SER A 79 11.12 29.56 8.23
CA SER A 79 10.59 30.20 9.43
C SER A 79 11.25 29.72 10.73
N GLY A 80 12.26 28.85 10.65
CA GLY A 80 13.02 28.31 11.79
C GLY A 80 12.35 27.14 12.51
N ILE A 81 11.36 26.49 11.89
CA ILE A 81 10.75 25.25 12.38
C ILE A 81 11.42 24.08 11.66
N GLU A 82 12.10 23.21 12.42
CA GLU A 82 12.64 21.96 11.88
C GLU A 82 11.50 21.02 11.49
N ALA A 83 11.42 20.66 10.22
CA ALA A 83 10.31 19.93 9.61
C ALA A 83 10.79 19.03 8.47
N ASP A 84 10.05 17.96 8.21
CA ASP A 84 10.26 17.03 7.09
C ASP A 84 8.92 16.45 6.59
N VAL A 85 8.97 15.69 5.50
CA VAL A 85 7.85 14.87 5.01
C VAL A 85 8.02 13.41 5.40
N ALA A 86 6.92 12.79 5.83
CA ALA A 86 6.82 11.37 6.15
C ALA A 86 5.75 10.68 5.31
N GLU A 87 5.78 9.35 5.31
CA GLU A 87 4.71 8.53 4.72
C GLU A 87 3.39 8.80 5.42
N ASP A 88 2.31 8.91 4.65
CA ASP A 88 0.95 8.98 5.17
C ASP A 88 0.33 7.57 5.37
N ASN A 89 -0.97 7.54 5.65
CA ASN A 89 -1.73 6.31 5.88
C ASN A 89 -2.06 5.55 4.61
N ASP A 90 -1.98 6.21 3.46
CA ASP A 90 -2.41 5.67 2.20
C ASP A 90 -1.31 4.81 1.58
N THR A 91 -1.72 3.76 0.88
CA THR A 91 -0.86 2.90 0.09
C THR A 91 -1.51 2.71 -1.27
N TYR A 92 -0.89 3.27 -2.30
CA TYR A 92 -1.35 3.18 -3.68
C TYR A 92 -0.52 2.17 -4.47
N VAL A 93 -1.03 1.71 -5.61
CA VAL A 93 -0.21 0.99 -6.58
C VAL A 93 0.36 1.97 -7.60
N VAL A 94 1.69 2.06 -7.67
CA VAL A 94 2.45 2.88 -8.62
C VAL A 94 3.47 2.00 -9.32
N SER A 95 3.45 1.97 -10.65
CA SER A 95 4.29 1.09 -11.48
C SER A 95 4.22 -0.39 -11.07
N GLY A 96 3.02 -0.85 -10.69
CA GLY A 96 2.78 -2.23 -10.27
C GLY A 96 3.29 -2.60 -8.87
N GLN A 97 3.76 -1.64 -8.07
CA GLN A 97 4.27 -1.85 -6.71
C GLN A 97 3.49 -0.99 -5.72
N GLN A 98 3.41 -1.43 -4.46
CA GLN A 98 2.86 -0.58 -3.40
C GLN A 98 3.76 0.63 -3.16
N TYR A 99 3.14 1.78 -2.99
CA TYR A 99 3.77 3.08 -2.77
C TYR A 99 3.02 3.85 -1.71
N LYS A 100 3.73 4.32 -0.69
CA LYS A 100 3.21 5.22 0.34
C LYS A 100 3.64 6.65 0.03
N PRO A 101 2.70 7.56 -0.28
CA PRO A 101 3.04 8.95 -0.52
C PRO A 101 3.66 9.62 0.69
N LYS A 102 4.63 10.49 0.43
CA LYS A 102 5.24 11.34 1.46
C LYS A 102 4.54 12.70 1.53
N THR A 103 3.30 12.70 2.01
CA THR A 103 2.46 13.90 2.10
C THR A 103 2.29 14.42 3.53
N LEU A 104 2.56 13.58 4.54
CA LEU A 104 2.47 13.97 5.93
C LEU A 104 3.61 14.92 6.29
N VAL A 105 3.28 16.11 6.78
CA VAL A 105 4.28 17.05 7.29
C VAL A 105 4.47 16.86 8.78
N ILE A 106 5.71 16.58 9.15
CA ILE A 106 6.14 16.38 10.53
C ILE A 106 7.11 17.48 10.96
N VAL A 107 7.13 17.79 12.25
CA VAL A 107 8.06 18.74 12.87
C VAL A 107 8.79 18.05 14.02
N ARG A 108 9.99 18.53 14.33
CA ARG A 108 10.81 17.91 15.38
C ARG A 108 10.11 17.98 16.73
N MET A 109 10.00 16.88 17.47
CA MET A 109 9.48 16.91 18.83
C MET A 109 10.42 17.73 19.73
N LEU A 110 9.85 18.64 20.52
CA LEU A 110 10.60 19.48 21.46
C LEU A 110 10.26 19.16 22.93
N ASP A 111 11.23 19.35 23.81
CA ASP A 111 11.05 19.36 25.26
C ASP A 111 10.43 20.70 25.73
N ALA A 112 10.19 20.84 27.04
CA ALA A 112 9.63 22.06 27.62
C ALA A 112 10.55 23.30 27.49
N ALA A 113 11.85 23.11 27.27
CA ALA A 113 12.82 24.17 27.05
C ALA A 113 12.96 24.54 25.56
N GLY A 114 12.29 23.81 24.66
CA GLY A 114 12.33 24.03 23.21
C GLY A 114 13.50 23.34 22.51
N ASN A 115 14.18 22.38 23.15
CA ASN A 115 15.23 21.57 22.54
C ASN A 115 14.64 20.30 21.93
N PRO A 116 15.28 19.68 20.91
CA PRO A 116 14.87 18.40 20.38
C PRO A 116 14.75 17.31 21.46
N ALA A 117 13.65 16.55 21.42
CA ALA A 117 13.34 15.49 22.39
C ALA A 117 13.20 14.10 21.73
N TYR A 118 13.20 13.07 22.59
CA TYR A 118 12.89 11.67 22.24
C TYR A 118 11.44 11.33 22.61
N ALA A 119 10.85 10.35 21.91
CA ALA A 119 9.40 10.06 21.94
C ALA A 119 8.83 9.75 23.34
N GLY A 120 9.66 9.25 24.26
CA GLY A 120 9.25 8.94 25.64
C GLY A 120 9.38 10.08 26.64
N GLU A 121 10.16 11.12 26.35
CA GLU A 121 10.52 12.16 27.32
C GLU A 121 9.53 13.32 27.34
N ALA A 122 8.93 13.63 26.19
CA ALA A 122 8.13 14.83 25.99
C ALA A 122 6.66 14.55 25.61
N SER A 123 6.23 13.28 25.56
CA SER A 123 4.88 12.91 25.08
C SER A 123 3.76 13.60 25.87
N GLY A 124 3.91 13.76 27.18
CA GLY A 124 2.96 14.48 28.03
C GLY A 124 2.82 15.99 27.74
N LEU A 125 3.68 16.56 26.88
CA LEU A 125 3.61 17.97 26.46
C LEU A 125 2.78 18.18 25.18
N TYR A 126 2.31 17.08 24.56
CA TYR A 126 1.53 17.10 23.33
C TYR A 126 0.23 16.31 23.54
N PRO A 127 -0.78 16.91 24.19
CA PRO A 127 -1.99 16.19 24.63
C PRO A 127 -2.83 15.65 23.46
N ASP A 128 -2.76 16.30 22.29
CA ASP A 128 -3.49 15.94 21.08
C ASP A 128 -2.58 15.24 20.04
N LEU A 129 -1.52 14.56 20.50
CA LEU A 129 -0.59 13.87 19.60
C LEU A 129 -1.10 12.47 19.25
N HIS A 130 -1.59 12.29 18.01
CA HIS A 130 -2.07 10.99 17.54
C HIS A 130 -0.99 10.15 16.85
N TYR A 131 0.16 10.76 16.50
CA TYR A 131 1.23 10.08 15.78
C TYR A 131 2.61 10.64 16.14
N THR A 132 3.54 9.75 16.43
CA THR A 132 4.96 10.06 16.61
C THR A 132 5.76 9.21 15.64
N HIS A 133 6.54 9.86 14.77
CA HIS A 133 7.50 9.18 13.92
C HIS A 133 8.86 9.15 14.62
N ILE A 134 9.46 7.98 14.76
CA ILE A 134 10.78 7.81 15.34
C ILE A 134 11.75 7.54 14.17
N GLY A 135 12.63 8.50 13.89
CA GLY A 135 13.67 8.34 12.89
C GLY A 135 14.79 7.40 13.36
N ASP A 136 15.65 6.98 12.43
CA ASP A 136 16.73 6.00 12.66
C ASP A 136 17.73 6.39 13.78
N GLY A 137 17.82 7.68 14.11
CA GLY A 137 18.66 8.20 15.21
C GLY A 137 17.97 8.28 16.58
N GLY A 138 16.74 7.78 16.71
CA GLY A 138 15.87 7.95 17.88
C GLY A 138 15.12 9.28 17.91
N ASP A 139 15.40 10.16 16.95
CA ASP A 139 14.78 11.46 16.78
C ASP A 139 13.26 11.32 16.68
N ALA A 140 12.53 11.98 17.58
CA ALA A 140 11.08 11.97 17.57
C ALA A 140 10.52 13.14 16.78
N TRP A 141 9.54 12.84 15.96
CA TRP A 141 8.84 13.79 15.10
C TRP A 141 7.35 13.68 15.36
N ILE A 142 6.69 14.83 15.33
CA ILE A 142 5.26 14.97 15.60
C ILE A 142 4.59 15.62 14.41
N TYR A 143 3.29 15.46 14.29
CA TYR A 143 2.50 16.21 13.33
C TYR A 143 1.51 17.12 14.07
N PHE A 144 1.18 18.23 13.43
CA PHE A 144 0.03 19.04 13.80
C PHE A 144 -0.96 18.98 12.65
N LYS A 145 -2.25 18.80 12.94
CA LYS A 145 -3.31 18.87 11.92
C LYS A 145 -3.36 20.24 11.25
N ASP A 146 -3.21 21.28 12.08
CA ASP A 146 -3.09 22.67 11.68
C ASP A 146 -2.44 23.50 12.81
N SER A 147 -2.22 24.79 12.56
CA SER A 147 -1.63 25.72 13.53
C SER A 147 -2.41 25.84 14.85
N THR A 148 -3.70 25.49 14.90
CA THR A 148 -4.49 25.58 16.14
C THR A 148 -4.08 24.55 17.17
N HIS A 149 -3.55 23.39 16.73
CA HIS A 149 -3.09 22.29 17.56
C HIS A 149 -1.71 22.53 18.20
N MET A 150 -1.05 23.65 17.89
CA MET A 150 0.22 24.02 18.53
C MET A 150 0.03 24.64 19.92
N MET A 151 -1.19 25.09 20.25
CA MET A 151 -1.50 25.72 21.53
C MET A 151 -1.33 24.73 22.69
N GLY A 152 -0.73 25.18 23.79
CA GLY A 152 -0.48 24.32 24.96
C GLY A 152 0.72 23.37 24.81
N THR A 153 1.39 23.38 23.64
CA THR A 153 2.61 22.61 23.39
C THR A 153 3.85 23.50 23.43
N PRO A 154 5.07 22.94 23.44
CA PRO A 154 6.31 23.69 23.25
C PRO A 154 6.36 24.54 21.96
N TYR A 155 5.49 24.26 21.00
CA TYR A 155 5.36 25.00 19.75
C TYR A 155 4.43 26.22 19.81
N ALA A 156 3.76 26.51 20.94
CA ALA A 156 2.79 27.61 21.03
C ALA A 156 3.35 28.98 20.57
N GLY A 157 4.63 29.26 20.88
CA GLY A 157 5.30 30.49 20.44
C GLY A 157 5.61 30.58 18.93
N ARG A 158 5.46 29.46 18.20
CA ARG A 158 5.71 29.38 16.75
C ARG A 158 4.42 29.27 15.92
N GLN A 159 3.25 29.32 16.56
CA GLN A 159 1.95 29.21 15.90
C GLN A 159 1.77 30.20 14.73
N ALA A 160 2.12 31.47 14.94
CA ALA A 160 1.95 32.50 13.91
C ALA A 160 2.82 32.26 12.66
N ALA A 161 4.01 31.66 12.84
CA ALA A 161 4.89 31.28 11.74
C ALA A 161 4.30 30.12 10.94
N TYR A 162 3.80 29.08 11.62
CA TYR A 162 3.10 27.96 11.00
C TYR A 162 1.88 28.43 10.21
N GLN A 163 1.03 29.28 10.82
CA GLN A 163 -0.14 29.86 10.16
C GLN A 163 0.19 30.75 8.96
N ALA A 164 1.35 31.42 8.98
CA ALA A 164 1.84 32.13 7.80
C ALA A 164 2.18 31.17 6.66
N CYS A 165 2.72 29.99 6.96
CA CYS A 165 2.97 28.95 5.97
C CYS A 165 1.69 28.31 5.43
N GLU A 166 0.66 28.11 6.25
CA GLU A 166 -0.66 27.65 5.80
C GLU A 166 -1.24 28.62 4.77
N ARG A 167 -1.21 29.93 5.07
CA ARG A 167 -1.70 30.96 4.13
C ARG A 167 -0.88 31.07 2.85
N LYS A 168 0.44 30.79 2.91
CA LYS A 168 1.31 30.79 1.73
C LYS A 168 1.11 29.57 0.84
N ASN A 169 0.63 28.46 1.41
CA ASN A 169 0.45 27.19 0.71
C ASN A 169 -1.02 26.73 0.87
N PRO A 170 -2.00 27.48 0.34
CA PRO A 170 -3.43 27.18 0.54
C PRO A 170 -3.89 25.87 -0.11
N GLU A 171 -3.07 25.32 -1.02
CA GLU A 171 -3.33 24.04 -1.69
C GLU A 171 -2.80 22.84 -0.89
N PHE A 172 -1.98 23.07 0.13
CA PHE A 172 -1.51 22.01 1.01
C PHE A 172 -2.57 21.74 2.09
N GLU A 173 -2.91 20.46 2.24
CA GLU A 173 -3.75 19.95 3.31
C GLU A 173 -2.98 18.85 4.02
N GLN A 174 -2.95 18.89 5.35
CA GLN A 174 -2.31 17.85 6.14
C GLN A 174 -3.10 16.55 6.03
N ALA A 175 -2.40 15.42 5.87
CA ALA A 175 -3.03 14.11 5.85
C ALA A 175 -3.80 13.84 7.17
N ASP A 176 -5.04 13.35 7.07
CA ASP A 176 -5.87 13.04 8.24
C ASP A 176 -5.51 11.67 8.79
N LEU A 177 -4.61 11.62 9.78
CA LEU A 177 -4.12 10.35 10.31
C LEU A 177 -5.17 9.56 11.11
N ASP A 178 -6.26 10.22 11.54
CA ASP A 178 -7.39 9.56 12.21
C ASP A 178 -8.32 8.84 11.21
N ALA A 179 -8.21 9.16 9.91
CA ALA A 179 -8.97 8.49 8.88
C ALA A 179 -8.35 7.13 8.54
N MET A 180 -9.20 6.14 8.22
CA MET A 180 -8.72 4.90 7.62
C MET A 180 -8.09 5.23 6.26
N GLY A 181 -6.80 4.96 6.12
CA GLY A 181 -6.09 5.11 4.86
C GLY A 181 -6.63 4.17 3.78
N VAL A 182 -6.45 4.57 2.53
CA VAL A 182 -6.70 3.70 1.37
C VAL A 182 -5.55 2.71 1.26
N ILE A 183 -5.84 1.42 1.13
CA ILE A 183 -4.82 0.39 0.86
C ILE A 183 -5.15 -0.29 -0.47
N GLU A 184 -4.27 -0.12 -1.44
CA GLU A 184 -4.32 -0.78 -2.73
C GLU A 184 -3.28 -1.90 -2.80
N TYR A 185 -3.60 -2.94 -3.57
CA TYR A 185 -2.73 -4.09 -3.78
C TYR A 185 -2.54 -4.33 -5.27
N PRO A 186 -1.32 -4.71 -5.72
CA PRO A 186 -1.06 -5.06 -7.11
C PRO A 186 -1.97 -6.19 -7.60
N GLU A 187 -2.39 -6.12 -8.87
CA GLU A 187 -3.29 -7.12 -9.46
C GLU A 187 -2.65 -8.52 -9.49
N GLU A 188 -1.34 -8.61 -9.68
CA GLU A 188 -0.58 -9.86 -9.60
C GLU A 188 -0.77 -10.57 -8.26
N ALA A 189 -0.78 -9.81 -7.15
CA ALA A 189 -0.97 -10.39 -5.83
C ALA A 189 -2.38 -10.97 -5.64
N TRP A 190 -3.40 -10.29 -6.18
CA TRP A 190 -4.78 -10.79 -6.18
C TRP A 190 -4.92 -12.09 -6.96
N GLN A 191 -4.36 -12.14 -8.17
CA GLN A 191 -4.46 -13.33 -9.02
C GLN A 191 -3.72 -14.52 -8.39
N ALA A 192 -2.50 -14.31 -7.90
CA ALA A 192 -1.73 -15.36 -7.25
C ALA A 192 -2.43 -15.87 -5.97
N SER A 193 -3.04 -15.00 -5.17
CA SER A 193 -3.79 -15.42 -3.97
C SER A 193 -5.04 -16.23 -4.34
N LEU A 194 -5.74 -15.85 -5.40
CA LEU A 194 -6.93 -16.56 -5.88
C LEU A 194 -6.57 -17.95 -6.44
N GLU A 195 -5.50 -18.06 -7.22
CA GLU A 195 -4.99 -19.33 -7.73
C GLU A 195 -4.54 -20.24 -6.58
N TYR A 196 -3.72 -19.72 -5.66
CA TYR A 196 -3.27 -20.43 -4.47
C TYR A 196 -4.45 -20.99 -3.64
N ALA A 197 -5.47 -20.16 -3.38
CA ALA A 197 -6.63 -20.58 -2.61
C ALA A 197 -7.41 -21.71 -3.31
N ARG A 198 -7.52 -21.68 -4.64
CA ARG A 198 -8.14 -22.74 -5.43
C ARG A 198 -7.36 -24.05 -5.34
N ASP A 199 -6.04 -23.99 -5.49
CA ASP A 199 -5.17 -25.16 -5.44
C ASP A 199 -5.17 -25.82 -4.07
N CYS A 200 -5.16 -25.04 -2.98
CA CYS A 200 -5.25 -25.59 -1.64
C CYS A 200 -6.60 -26.23 -1.33
N ARG A 201 -7.69 -25.65 -1.82
CA ARG A 201 -9.00 -26.28 -1.69
C ARG A 201 -9.10 -27.58 -2.49
N ALA A 202 -8.42 -27.68 -3.64
CA ALA A 202 -8.34 -28.93 -4.41
C ALA A 202 -7.60 -30.04 -3.64
N LYS A 203 -6.70 -29.69 -2.71
CA LYS A 203 -5.99 -30.61 -1.80
C LYS A 203 -6.77 -30.91 -0.50
N GLY A 204 -7.95 -30.32 -0.32
CA GLY A 204 -8.83 -30.59 0.83
C GLY A 204 -8.86 -29.50 1.90
N PHE A 205 -8.09 -28.41 1.76
CA PHE A 205 -8.07 -27.30 2.71
C PHE A 205 -9.23 -26.31 2.46
N SER A 206 -10.46 -26.77 2.68
CA SER A 206 -11.70 -26.00 2.40
C SER A 206 -11.84 -24.67 3.16
N TRP A 207 -11.03 -24.48 4.21
CA TRP A 207 -10.97 -23.25 4.99
C TRP A 207 -10.18 -22.14 4.30
N VAL A 208 -9.30 -22.43 3.33
CA VAL A 208 -8.58 -21.41 2.57
C VAL A 208 -9.56 -20.68 1.65
N LYS A 209 -9.88 -19.43 1.97
CA LYS A 209 -10.88 -18.62 1.25
C LYS A 209 -10.26 -17.85 0.09
N ASP A 210 -11.10 -17.50 -0.87
CA ASP A 210 -10.71 -16.53 -1.90
C ASP A 210 -10.45 -15.17 -1.25
N PRO A 211 -9.46 -14.41 -1.73
CA PRO A 211 -9.17 -13.09 -1.20
C PRO A 211 -10.34 -12.14 -1.50
N VAL A 212 -10.77 -11.38 -0.49
CA VAL A 212 -11.95 -10.50 -0.59
C VAL A 212 -11.52 -9.08 -0.90
N ARG A 213 -11.92 -8.58 -2.07
CA ARG A 213 -11.80 -7.16 -2.42
C ARG A 213 -12.80 -6.34 -1.60
N GLY A 214 -12.34 -5.19 -1.12
CA GLY A 214 -13.21 -4.22 -0.47
C GLY A 214 -14.26 -3.68 -1.44
N ASN A 215 -15.31 -3.07 -0.90
CA ASN A 215 -16.32 -2.40 -1.69
C ASN A 215 -16.75 -1.11 -1.00
N GLY A 216 -16.40 0.04 -1.60
CA GLY A 216 -16.71 1.36 -1.04
C GLY A 216 -16.20 1.48 0.39
N ASP A 217 -17.14 1.66 1.33
CA ASP A 217 -16.87 1.89 2.75
C ASP A 217 -16.44 0.63 3.53
N LYS A 218 -16.45 -0.56 2.89
CA LYS A 218 -15.98 -1.80 3.52
C LYS A 218 -14.57 -2.11 3.04
N PRO A 219 -13.55 -2.00 3.91
CA PRO A 219 -12.21 -2.43 3.55
C PRO A 219 -12.22 -3.93 3.24
N GLY A 220 -11.53 -4.31 2.17
CA GLY A 220 -11.28 -5.71 1.86
C GLY A 220 -10.24 -6.28 2.81
N GLU A 221 -10.09 -7.59 2.77
CA GLU A 221 -9.05 -8.28 3.54
C GLU A 221 -7.69 -8.20 2.82
N GLY A 222 -7.70 -8.02 1.50
CA GLY A 222 -6.48 -7.98 0.68
C GLY A 222 -6.08 -9.36 0.13
N PRO A 223 -5.03 -9.43 -0.69
CA PRO A 223 -4.34 -10.68 -1.01
C PRO A 223 -3.66 -11.27 0.24
N GLY A 224 -3.35 -12.56 0.22
CA GLY A 224 -2.76 -13.29 1.34
C GLY A 224 -3.59 -14.49 1.76
N VAL A 225 -3.14 -15.16 2.82
CA VAL A 225 -3.78 -16.34 3.40
C VAL A 225 -4.34 -16.03 4.79
N PHE A 226 -5.66 -16.08 4.92
CA PHE A 226 -6.34 -15.92 6.19
C PHE A 226 -6.56 -17.29 6.84
N ILE A 227 -5.83 -17.55 7.93
CA ILE A 227 -5.90 -18.82 8.65
C ILE A 227 -6.88 -18.63 9.82
N PRO A 228 -8.06 -19.28 9.79
CA PRO A 228 -9.03 -19.16 10.88
C PRO A 228 -8.52 -19.81 12.16
N ASN A 229 -9.01 -19.32 13.29
CA ASN A 229 -8.80 -19.97 14.57
C ASN A 229 -9.48 -21.36 14.60
N GLY A 230 -8.85 -22.31 15.30
CA GLY A 230 -9.42 -23.63 15.57
C GLY A 230 -9.09 -24.70 14.53
N ILE A 231 -8.27 -24.40 13.52
CA ILE A 231 -7.59 -25.44 12.73
C ILE A 231 -6.63 -26.18 13.67
N SER A 232 -6.64 -27.50 13.62
CA SER A 232 -5.74 -28.34 14.44
C SER A 232 -4.27 -28.16 14.02
N ASP A 233 -3.36 -28.35 14.97
CA ASP A 233 -1.91 -28.27 14.72
C ASP A 233 -1.47 -29.22 13.58
N GLU A 234 -2.03 -30.43 13.52
CA GLU A 234 -1.77 -31.41 12.46
C GLU A 234 -2.27 -30.93 11.08
N GLU A 235 -3.46 -30.33 11.02
CA GLU A 235 -4.00 -29.80 9.77
C GLU A 235 -3.22 -28.56 9.31
N PHE A 236 -2.74 -27.74 10.25
CA PHE A 236 -1.92 -26.57 9.95
C PHE A 236 -0.54 -26.97 9.42
N LEU A 237 0.13 -27.93 10.06
CA LEU A 237 1.39 -28.51 9.57
C LEU A 237 1.23 -29.10 8.17
N ARG A 238 0.19 -29.91 7.96
CA ARG A 238 -0.09 -30.49 6.64
C ARG A 238 -0.32 -29.42 5.58
N TRP A 239 -0.98 -28.32 5.95
CA TRP A 239 -1.16 -27.19 5.04
C TRP A 239 0.17 -26.52 4.66
N LEU A 240 1.09 -26.30 5.62
CA LEU A 240 2.41 -25.74 5.31
C LEU A 240 3.18 -26.59 4.30
N GLU A 241 3.12 -27.92 4.44
CA GLU A 241 3.80 -28.87 3.55
C GLU A 241 3.14 -28.98 2.17
N GLU A 242 1.80 -29.14 2.13
CA GLU A 242 1.08 -29.40 0.87
C GLU A 242 0.77 -28.11 0.10
N CYS A 243 0.78 -26.96 0.77
CA CYS A 243 0.45 -25.65 0.23
C CYS A 243 1.54 -24.61 0.58
N PRO A 244 2.79 -24.81 0.13
CA PRO A 244 3.86 -23.86 0.42
C PRO A 244 3.53 -22.50 -0.21
N VAL A 245 3.85 -21.42 0.52
CA VAL A 245 3.70 -20.04 0.03
C VAL A 245 4.97 -19.54 -0.69
N ASP A 246 6.02 -20.36 -0.72
CA ASP A 246 7.28 -20.04 -1.38
C ASP A 246 7.09 -19.76 -2.87
N GLY A 247 7.70 -18.69 -3.36
CA GLY A 247 7.60 -18.27 -4.76
C GLY A 247 6.32 -17.50 -5.11
N LEU A 248 5.38 -17.33 -4.18
CA LEU A 248 4.28 -16.38 -4.35
C LEU A 248 4.79 -14.93 -4.24
N PRO A 249 4.10 -13.96 -4.86
CA PRO A 249 4.32 -12.55 -4.55
C PRO A 249 4.23 -12.31 -3.04
N HIS A 250 5.07 -11.43 -2.49
CA HIS A 250 5.17 -11.17 -1.05
C HIS A 250 3.81 -10.96 -0.36
N LEU A 251 2.93 -10.16 -0.98
CA LEU A 251 1.60 -9.88 -0.47
C LEU A 251 0.67 -11.10 -0.49
N SER A 252 0.83 -12.01 -1.45
CA SER A 252 0.10 -13.27 -1.53
C SER A 252 0.63 -14.32 -0.56
N ALA A 253 1.93 -14.28 -0.24
CA ALA A 253 2.56 -15.16 0.73
C ALA A 253 2.29 -14.76 2.19
N THR A 254 1.69 -13.58 2.41
CA THR A 254 1.42 -13.07 3.76
C THR A 254 0.36 -13.94 4.45
N MET A 255 0.72 -14.53 5.60
CA MET A 255 -0.18 -15.32 6.44
C MET A 255 -0.75 -14.46 7.55
N ILE A 256 -2.07 -14.45 7.70
CA ILE A 256 -2.79 -13.64 8.68
C ILE A 256 -3.58 -14.57 9.59
N TYR A 257 -3.24 -14.56 10.88
CA TYR A 257 -3.82 -15.42 11.90
C TYR A 257 -3.79 -14.77 13.27
N SER A 258 -4.60 -15.28 14.19
CA SER A 258 -4.51 -14.90 15.60
C SER A 258 -3.50 -15.80 16.31
N SER A 259 -2.68 -15.23 17.18
CA SER A 259 -1.84 -15.99 18.14
C SER A 259 -2.60 -16.42 19.40
N ARG A 260 -3.85 -15.98 19.56
CA ARG A 260 -4.65 -16.29 20.74
C ARG A 260 -5.43 -17.59 20.56
N GLY A 261 -5.01 -18.61 21.31
CA GLY A 261 -5.73 -19.88 21.45
C GLY A 261 -5.32 -20.97 20.47
N ASN A 262 -4.12 -20.87 19.91
CA ASN A 262 -3.56 -21.73 18.86
C ASN A 262 -2.02 -21.70 18.94
N ASN A 263 -1.36 -22.72 18.37
CA ASN A 263 0.09 -22.89 18.43
C ASN A 263 0.79 -22.48 17.11
N TYR A 264 0.12 -21.70 16.25
CA TYR A 264 0.59 -21.43 14.88
C TYR A 264 1.97 -20.74 14.82
N ASP A 265 2.24 -19.78 15.71
CA ASP A 265 3.54 -19.11 15.79
C ASP A 265 4.69 -20.11 16.03
N GLU A 266 4.49 -21.04 16.97
CA GLU A 266 5.50 -22.04 17.33
C GLU A 266 5.69 -23.04 16.20
N ILE A 267 4.59 -23.49 15.58
CA ILE A 267 4.63 -24.42 14.46
C ILE A 267 5.36 -23.80 13.26
N LEU A 268 5.03 -22.56 12.88
CA LEU A 268 5.70 -21.85 11.79
C LEU A 268 7.19 -21.71 12.05
N ARG A 269 7.56 -21.30 13.27
CA ARG A 269 8.96 -21.16 13.67
C ARG A 269 9.73 -22.47 13.54
N GLN A 270 9.16 -23.60 13.95
CA GLN A 270 9.81 -24.90 13.81
C GLN A 270 9.88 -25.35 12.35
N TYR A 271 8.79 -25.20 11.59
CA TYR A 271 8.75 -25.51 10.17
C TYR A 271 9.82 -24.73 9.39
N GLU A 272 9.95 -23.43 9.64
CA GLU A 272 10.99 -22.59 9.03
C GLU A 272 12.40 -23.06 9.40
N LEU A 273 12.66 -23.42 10.65
CA LEU A 273 13.96 -23.94 11.09
C LEU A 273 14.34 -25.26 10.40
N GLU A 274 13.35 -26.13 10.14
CA GLU A 274 13.55 -27.41 9.47
C GLU A 274 13.76 -27.28 7.96
N HIS A 275 13.31 -26.19 7.36
CA HIS A 275 13.31 -25.96 5.91
C HIS A 275 14.22 -24.80 5.46
N GLN A 276 15.08 -24.27 6.34
CA GLN A 276 16.17 -23.36 5.98
C GLN A 276 17.30 -24.14 5.26
N GLU A 277 17.36 -24.02 3.94
CA GLU A 277 18.54 -24.38 3.11
C GLU A 277 19.47 -23.19 2.86
#